data_AF-A0AAW9YFP1-F1
#
_entry.id   AF-A0AAW9YFP1-F1
#
_cell.length_a   1.000
_cell.length_b   1.000
_cell.length_c   1.000
_cell.angle_alpha   90.00
_cell.angle_beta   90.00
_cell.angle_gamma   90.00
#
_symmetry.space_group_name_H-M   'P 1'
#
loop_
_entity.id
_entity.type
_entity.pdbx_description
1 polymer ?
#
loop_
_entity_poly.entity_id
_entity_poly.type
_entity_poly.pdbx_seq_one_letter_code
_entity_poly.pdbx_strand_id
1 'polypeptide(L)'
;MMSALAGHTPLRLRVTGQNNVQHRYWRWCTDCIAEDQDTQGMPYYHRDHQLPGAFHCHRHQRGLSGRCVGCGFVAMVLSELPIPPYDNLCPHCGHWMGGYDGHFTERMREIELASLALVQSGCSLTLSTLTGYVREAMGISGEAMRTVKSIKAINAWFQQMDAQCDPQALTAYFTNSEGDGQGWQLPPQLRNARGYHEQSARDPLHPLVHLLMLQHAGVDLMGLLRSEG
;
A
#
# COMPACT_ATOMS: atom_id res chain seq x y z
N MET A 1 21.85 -17.25 16.06
CA MET A 1 22.63 -16.22 15.35
C MET A 1 21.91 -15.60 14.14
N MET A 2 20.88 -16.21 13.54
CA MET A 2 20.17 -15.64 12.38
C MET A 2 19.15 -14.52 12.70
N SER A 3 18.80 -14.32 13.98
CA SER A 3 17.75 -13.36 14.39
C SER A 3 18.19 -11.89 14.44
N ALA A 4 19.49 -11.63 14.59
CA ALA A 4 20.01 -10.25 14.74
C ALA A 4 20.20 -9.52 13.40
N LEU A 5 20.33 -10.26 12.30
CA LEU A 5 20.56 -9.71 10.95
C LEU A 5 19.27 -9.39 10.19
N ALA A 6 18.12 -9.92 10.63
CA ALA A 6 16.83 -9.73 9.96
C ALA A 6 16.33 -8.28 10.03
N GLY A 7 16.58 -7.58 11.15
CA GLY A 7 16.16 -6.19 11.36
C GLY A 7 16.90 -5.15 10.51
N HIS A 8 18.06 -5.52 9.97
CA HIS A 8 18.98 -4.64 9.22
C HIS A 8 18.89 -4.83 7.70
N THR A 9 18.02 -5.73 7.23
CA THR A 9 17.81 -5.94 5.79
C THR A 9 16.95 -4.80 5.24
N PRO A 10 17.34 -4.17 4.10
CA PRO A 10 16.53 -3.15 3.47
C PRO A 10 15.13 -3.65 3.12
N LEU A 11 14.12 -2.81 3.35
CA LEU A 11 12.75 -3.08 2.95
C LEU A 11 12.67 -3.14 1.43
N ARG A 12 12.20 -4.28 0.94
CA ARG A 12 11.87 -4.46 -0.47
C ARG A 12 10.38 -4.63 -0.63
N LEU A 13 9.75 -3.69 -1.33
CA LEU A 13 8.41 -3.90 -1.88
C LEU A 13 8.45 -5.07 -2.86
N ARG A 14 7.80 -6.17 -2.49
CA ARG A 14 7.51 -7.26 -3.42
C ARG A 14 6.15 -6.98 -4.05
N VAL A 15 6.12 -6.94 -5.37
CA VAL A 15 4.91 -6.69 -6.19
C VAL A 15 3.92 -7.86 -6.10
N THR A 16 4.37 -9.05 -5.70
CA THR A 16 3.53 -10.26 -5.57
C THR A 16 3.07 -10.48 -4.12
N GLY A 17 1.74 -10.51 -3.92
CA GLY A 17 1.09 -10.50 -2.62
C GLY A 17 0.93 -11.87 -1.93
N GLN A 18 1.10 -11.86 -0.62
CA GLN A 18 0.50 -12.82 0.32
C GLN A 18 -0.21 -12.13 1.51
N ASN A 19 -0.46 -10.82 1.47
CA ASN A 19 -0.71 -10.05 2.70
C ASN A 19 -2.09 -9.37 2.85
N ASN A 20 -3.14 -9.82 2.17
CA ASN A 20 -4.50 -9.24 2.32
C ASN A 20 -4.56 -7.72 2.09
N VAL A 21 -3.66 -7.17 1.26
CA VAL A 21 -3.64 -5.77 0.82
C VAL A 21 -4.30 -5.70 -0.58
N GLN A 22 -5.20 -4.74 -0.81
CA GLN A 22 -5.89 -4.57 -2.09
C GLN A 22 -4.91 -4.15 -3.20
N HIS A 23 -4.85 -4.92 -4.28
CA HIS A 23 -5.56 -4.76 -5.56
C HIS A 23 -5.40 -6.09 -6.29
N ARG A 24 -6.47 -6.90 -6.32
CA ARG A 24 -6.38 -8.28 -6.80
C ARG A 24 -6.51 -8.41 -8.32
N TYR A 25 -6.68 -7.30 -9.01
CA TYR A 25 -6.84 -7.24 -10.44
C TYR A 25 -5.78 -6.36 -11.09
N TRP A 26 -5.50 -6.68 -12.34
CA TRP A 26 -4.55 -5.98 -13.18
C TRP A 26 -5.08 -4.61 -13.56
N ARG A 27 -4.20 -3.62 -13.48
CA ARG A 27 -4.54 -2.21 -13.68
C ARG A 27 -3.69 -1.55 -14.75
N TRP A 28 -4.25 -0.56 -15.43
CA TRP A 28 -3.55 0.12 -16.52
C TRP A 28 -3.96 1.58 -16.63
N CYS A 29 -3.19 2.33 -17.41
CA CYS A 29 -3.50 3.72 -17.77
C CYS A 29 -3.78 3.77 -19.27
N THR A 30 -4.82 4.49 -19.67
CA THR A 30 -5.20 4.64 -21.09
C THR A 30 -4.14 5.36 -21.91
N ASP A 31 -3.44 6.33 -21.31
CA ASP A 31 -2.37 7.04 -22.01
C ASP A 31 -1.11 6.18 -22.15
N CYS A 32 -0.77 5.36 -21.14
CA CYS A 32 0.29 4.37 -21.30
C CYS A 32 -0.02 3.37 -22.42
N ILE A 33 -1.27 2.96 -22.60
CA ILE A 33 -1.64 2.04 -23.70
C ILE A 33 -1.31 2.67 -25.05
N ALA A 34 -1.71 3.92 -25.26
CA ALA A 34 -1.42 4.63 -26.51
C ALA A 34 0.09 4.78 -26.73
N GLU A 35 0.85 5.18 -25.71
CA GLU A 35 2.31 5.31 -25.78
C GLU A 35 3.01 3.96 -26.03
N ASP A 36 2.58 2.89 -25.38
CA ASP A 36 3.16 1.56 -25.54
C ASP A 36 2.85 1.01 -26.95
N GLN A 37 1.65 1.28 -27.49
CA GLN A 37 1.31 0.90 -28.86
C GLN A 37 2.21 1.62 -29.88
N ASP A 38 2.44 2.93 -29.69
CA ASP A 38 3.28 3.73 -30.57
C ASP A 38 4.76 3.36 -30.48
N THR A 39 5.25 3.00 -29.28
CA THR A 39 6.69 2.81 -29.03
C THR A 39 7.14 1.36 -29.00
N GLN A 40 6.30 0.44 -28.52
CA GLN A 40 6.61 -0.99 -28.35
C GLN A 40 5.78 -1.89 -29.28
N GLY A 41 4.78 -1.33 -29.97
CA GLY A 41 3.88 -2.08 -30.86
C GLY A 41 2.74 -2.83 -30.14
N MET A 42 2.78 -2.92 -28.81
CA MET A 42 1.72 -3.52 -28.00
C MET A 42 1.71 -2.97 -26.56
N PRO A 43 0.53 -2.79 -25.94
CA PRO A 43 0.42 -2.41 -24.54
C PRO A 43 0.84 -3.55 -23.62
N TYR A 44 1.31 -3.19 -22.44
CA TYR A 44 1.63 -4.13 -21.38
C TYR A 44 1.27 -3.58 -20.01
N TYR A 45 1.14 -4.48 -19.03
CA TYR A 45 0.91 -4.05 -17.65
C TYR A 45 2.19 -3.49 -17.03
N HIS A 46 2.20 -2.18 -16.78
CA HIS A 46 3.30 -1.54 -16.07
C HIS A 46 3.32 -1.99 -14.60
N ARG A 47 4.51 -2.32 -14.11
CA ARG A 47 4.75 -2.69 -12.70
C ARG A 47 4.21 -1.63 -11.74
N ASP A 48 4.45 -0.36 -12.05
CA ASP A 48 4.12 0.77 -11.17
C ASP A 48 2.60 0.93 -10.99
N HIS A 49 1.80 0.53 -11.98
CA HIS A 49 0.35 0.48 -11.86
C HIS A 49 -0.14 -0.66 -10.96
N GLN A 50 0.69 -1.66 -10.69
CA GLN A 50 0.32 -2.80 -9.84
C GLN A 50 0.70 -2.59 -8.38
N LEU A 51 1.38 -1.48 -8.05
CA LEU A 51 1.81 -1.22 -6.68
C LEU A 51 0.60 -1.08 -5.75
N PRO A 52 0.63 -1.71 -4.57
CA PRO A 52 -0.37 -1.48 -3.55
C PRO A 52 -0.38 -0.02 -3.11
N GLY A 53 -1.57 0.57 -3.11
CA GLY A 53 -1.77 1.98 -2.81
C GLY A 53 -1.44 2.96 -3.95
N ALA A 54 -1.12 2.47 -5.14
CA ALA A 54 -1.19 3.28 -6.35
C ALA A 54 -2.63 3.27 -6.88
N PHE A 55 -3.23 4.42 -7.13
CA PHE A 55 -4.54 4.62 -7.73
C PHE A 55 -4.44 5.38 -9.05
N HIS A 56 -3.34 6.12 -9.25
CA HIS A 56 -3.07 6.92 -10.43
C HIS A 56 -1.77 6.50 -11.11
N CYS A 57 -1.72 6.72 -12.43
CA CYS A 57 -0.48 6.64 -13.18
C CYS A 57 0.43 7.79 -12.76
N HIS A 58 1.66 7.49 -12.34
CA HIS A 58 2.61 8.54 -11.96
C HIS A 58 3.08 9.40 -13.16
N ARG A 59 3.02 8.86 -14.38
CA ARG A 59 3.42 9.57 -15.61
C ARG A 59 2.31 10.52 -16.08
N HIS A 60 1.08 10.01 -16.17
CA HIS A 60 -0.04 10.74 -16.77
C HIS A 60 -1.02 11.35 -15.77
N GLN A 61 -0.84 11.06 -14.47
CA GLN A 61 -1.71 11.53 -13.37
C GLN A 61 -3.19 11.14 -13.53
N ARG A 62 -3.48 10.13 -14.35
CA ARG A 62 -4.83 9.58 -14.55
C ARG A 62 -5.10 8.43 -13.62
N GLY A 63 -6.35 8.33 -13.16
CA GLY A 63 -6.82 7.17 -12.42
C GLY A 63 -6.59 5.89 -13.22
N LEU A 64 -6.19 4.82 -12.53
CA LEU A 64 -5.91 3.53 -13.15
C LEU A 64 -7.21 2.78 -13.41
N SER A 65 -7.37 2.29 -14.64
CA SER A 65 -8.46 1.41 -15.05
C SER A 65 -8.19 -0.02 -14.56
N GLY A 66 -9.25 -0.83 -14.45
CA GLY A 66 -9.12 -2.25 -14.07
C GLY A 66 -10.43 -2.93 -13.67
N ARG A 67 -11.48 -2.16 -13.40
CA ARG A 67 -12.83 -2.64 -13.11
C ARG A 67 -13.85 -2.04 -14.07
N CYS A 68 -14.68 -2.89 -14.66
CA CYS A 68 -15.75 -2.44 -15.53
C CYS A 68 -16.95 -1.98 -14.69
N VAL A 69 -17.38 -0.73 -14.88
CA VAL A 69 -18.58 -0.19 -14.20
C VAL A 69 -19.90 -0.74 -14.78
N GLY A 70 -19.87 -1.23 -16.03
CA GLY A 70 -21.06 -1.77 -16.69
C GLY A 70 -21.43 -3.19 -16.25
N CYS A 71 -20.46 -4.10 -16.15
CA CYS A 71 -20.71 -5.51 -15.80
C CYS A 71 -19.93 -6.02 -14.58
N GLY A 72 -19.10 -5.19 -13.95
CA GLY A 72 -18.30 -5.58 -12.79
C GLY A 72 -17.06 -6.42 -13.09
N PHE A 73 -16.77 -6.72 -14.36
CA PHE A 73 -15.59 -7.48 -14.77
C PHE A 73 -14.29 -6.87 -14.23
N VAL A 74 -13.40 -7.74 -13.75
CA VAL A 74 -12.02 -7.45 -13.33
C VAL A 74 -11.12 -8.60 -13.80
N ALA A 75 -9.91 -8.30 -14.25
CA ALA A 75 -8.92 -9.32 -14.61
C ALA A 75 -8.05 -9.63 -13.40
N MET A 76 -8.27 -10.76 -12.74
CA MET A 76 -7.58 -11.16 -11.50
C MET A 76 -6.28 -11.91 -11.79
N VAL A 77 -6.25 -12.64 -12.90
CA VAL A 77 -5.07 -13.36 -13.39
C VAL A 77 -4.73 -12.93 -14.81
N LEU A 78 -3.45 -12.97 -15.18
CA LEU A 78 -3.00 -12.55 -16.51
C LEU A 78 -3.65 -13.37 -17.63
N SER A 79 -4.01 -14.63 -17.40
CA SER A 79 -4.66 -15.46 -18.41
C SER A 79 -6.06 -14.97 -18.81
N GLU A 80 -6.74 -14.19 -17.95
CA GLU A 80 -8.06 -13.61 -18.27
C GLU A 80 -7.95 -12.40 -19.21
N LEU A 81 -6.88 -11.62 -19.05
CA LEU A 81 -6.61 -10.44 -19.88
C LEU A 81 -5.09 -10.28 -20.01
N PRO A 82 -4.43 -10.98 -20.96
CA PRO A 82 -2.97 -11.06 -21.03
C PRO A 82 -2.27 -9.72 -21.26
N ILE A 83 -2.96 -8.80 -21.93
CA ILE A 83 -2.51 -7.44 -22.18
C ILE A 83 -3.66 -6.47 -21.89
N PRO A 84 -3.36 -5.22 -21.52
CA PRO A 84 -4.40 -4.19 -21.43
C PRO A 84 -5.16 -4.03 -22.76
N PRO A 85 -6.48 -3.75 -22.72
CA PRO A 85 -7.29 -3.61 -23.92
C PRO A 85 -6.92 -2.33 -24.68
N TYR A 86 -6.55 -2.45 -25.96
CA TYR A 86 -6.09 -1.34 -26.82
C TYR A 86 -7.07 -0.15 -26.85
N ASP A 87 -8.36 -0.43 -26.93
CA ASP A 87 -9.44 0.54 -27.02
C ASP A 87 -10.02 0.90 -25.64
N ASN A 88 -9.44 0.35 -24.56
CA ASN A 88 -9.91 0.49 -23.20
C ASN A 88 -11.38 0.07 -23.00
N LEU A 89 -11.90 -0.83 -23.85
CA LEU A 89 -13.24 -1.40 -23.72
C LEU A 89 -13.19 -2.70 -22.92
N CYS A 90 -14.25 -2.94 -22.15
CA CYS A 90 -14.41 -4.16 -21.38
C CYS A 90 -14.60 -5.35 -22.33
N PRO A 91 -13.75 -6.41 -22.25
CA PRO A 91 -13.85 -7.56 -23.14
C PRO A 91 -15.16 -8.34 -22.98
N HIS A 92 -15.86 -8.17 -21.86
CA HIS A 92 -17.08 -8.91 -21.54
C HIS A 92 -18.38 -8.20 -21.98
N CYS A 93 -18.37 -6.87 -22.11
CA CYS A 93 -19.61 -6.11 -22.38
C CYS A 93 -19.41 -4.89 -23.29
N GLY A 94 -18.19 -4.59 -23.74
CA GLY A 94 -17.88 -3.45 -24.61
C GLY A 94 -17.96 -2.08 -23.93
N HIS A 95 -18.24 -2.01 -22.63
CA HIS A 95 -18.32 -0.74 -21.91
C HIS A 95 -16.92 -0.13 -21.70
N TRP A 96 -16.82 1.20 -21.78
CA TRP A 96 -15.57 1.91 -21.51
C TRP A 96 -15.08 1.71 -20.08
N MET A 97 -13.83 1.27 -19.89
CA MET A 97 -13.24 1.03 -18.58
C MET A 97 -12.56 2.30 -18.07
N GLY A 98 -13.35 3.19 -17.46
CA GLY A 98 -12.85 4.41 -16.82
C GLY A 98 -11.73 4.16 -15.80
N GLY A 99 -10.90 5.18 -15.59
CA GLY A 99 -9.88 5.16 -14.55
C GLY A 99 -10.49 5.31 -13.14
N TYR A 100 -9.69 5.04 -12.11
CA TYR A 100 -10.09 5.27 -10.72
C TYR A 100 -10.58 6.71 -10.49
N ASP A 101 -11.82 6.84 -10.03
CA ASP A 101 -12.52 8.09 -9.71
C ASP A 101 -13.12 8.09 -8.29
N GLY A 102 -12.68 7.13 -7.46
CA GLY A 102 -13.15 6.95 -6.10
C GLY A 102 -12.57 7.95 -5.09
N HIS A 103 -12.89 7.71 -3.81
CA HIS A 103 -12.40 8.52 -2.70
C HIS A 103 -10.87 8.58 -2.66
N PHE A 104 -10.31 9.79 -2.77
CA PHE A 104 -8.87 9.99 -2.83
C PHE A 104 -8.47 11.29 -2.12
N THR A 105 -7.76 11.15 -0.99
CA THR A 105 -7.36 12.28 -0.15
C THR A 105 -5.88 12.64 -0.33
N GLU A 106 -5.46 13.78 0.20
CA GLU A 106 -4.03 14.16 0.24
C GLU A 106 -3.19 13.13 1.00
N ARG A 107 -3.73 12.55 2.08
CA ARG A 107 -3.08 11.45 2.80
C ARG A 107 -2.92 10.21 1.92
N MET A 108 -3.89 9.91 1.06
CA MET A 108 -3.75 8.79 0.11
C MET A 108 -2.71 9.08 -0.97
N ARG A 109 -2.66 10.33 -1.47
CA ARG A 109 -1.62 10.79 -2.40
C ARG A 109 -0.22 10.64 -1.81
N GLU A 110 -0.02 11.00 -0.54
CA GLU A 110 1.28 10.83 0.12
C GLU A 110 1.72 9.35 0.15
N ILE A 111 0.80 8.45 0.48
CA ILE A 111 1.05 7.00 0.48
C ILE A 111 1.36 6.49 -0.94
N GLU A 112 0.61 6.93 -1.95
CA GLU A 112 0.84 6.59 -3.35
C GLU A 112 2.25 6.99 -3.81
N LEU A 113 2.66 8.22 -3.53
CA LEU A 113 4.00 8.73 -3.86
C LEU A 113 5.10 7.97 -3.10
N ALA A 114 4.88 7.67 -1.82
CA ALA A 114 5.83 6.92 -1.01
C ALA A 114 5.98 5.47 -1.49
N SER A 115 4.88 4.82 -1.88
CA SER A 115 4.89 3.48 -2.49
C SER A 115 5.69 3.46 -3.78
N LEU A 116 5.53 4.48 -4.64
CA LEU A 116 6.29 4.61 -5.88
C LEU A 116 7.78 4.83 -5.61
N ALA A 117 8.11 5.78 -4.73
CA ALA A 117 9.49 6.10 -4.37
C ALA A 117 10.22 4.89 -3.78
N LEU A 118 9.58 4.08 -2.93
CA LEU A 118 10.18 2.85 -2.40
C LEU A 118 10.56 1.81 -3.48
N VAL A 119 9.91 1.83 -4.63
CA VAL A 119 10.17 0.88 -5.74
C VAL A 119 11.18 1.44 -6.73
N GLN A 120 11.21 2.76 -6.90
CA GLN A 120 12.10 3.44 -7.83
C GLN A 120 13.48 3.72 -7.21
N SER A 121 13.50 4.11 -5.94
CA SER A 121 14.72 4.35 -5.18
C SER A 121 15.16 3.05 -4.51
N GLY A 122 16.44 2.69 -4.59
CA GLY A 122 17.04 1.56 -3.89
C GLY A 122 17.11 1.77 -2.38
N CYS A 123 15.95 1.95 -1.75
CA CYS A 123 15.80 2.43 -0.39
C CYS A 123 16.52 1.55 0.65
N SER A 124 17.36 2.16 1.49
CA SER A 124 18.08 1.51 2.59
C SER A 124 17.28 1.38 3.88
N LEU A 125 16.02 1.85 3.92
CA LEU A 125 15.19 1.74 5.11
C LEU A 125 15.13 0.30 5.60
N THR A 126 15.45 0.11 6.87
CA THR A 126 15.43 -1.20 7.51
C THR A 126 14.20 -1.36 8.38
N LEU A 127 13.84 -2.59 8.70
CA LEU A 127 12.74 -2.85 9.65
C LEU A 127 13.04 -2.21 11.03
N SER A 128 14.32 -2.20 11.44
CA SER A 128 14.76 -1.53 12.67
C SER A 128 14.44 -0.03 12.64
N THR A 129 14.82 0.65 11.56
CA THR A 129 14.55 2.08 11.36
C THR A 129 13.04 2.37 11.39
N LEU A 130 12.25 1.59 10.65
CA LEU A 130 10.80 1.79 10.59
C LEU A 130 10.12 1.58 11.94
N THR A 131 10.43 0.47 12.61
CA THR A 131 9.84 0.17 13.91
C THR A 131 10.32 1.18 14.96
N GLY A 132 11.54 1.73 14.83
CA GLY A 132 12.05 2.82 15.65
C GLY A 132 11.16 4.06 15.62
N TYR A 133 10.84 4.59 14.43
CA TYR A 133 9.95 5.74 14.28
C TYR A 133 8.57 5.51 14.92
N VAL A 134 7.98 4.34 14.68
CA VAL A 134 6.68 4.00 15.27
C VAL A 134 6.77 3.92 16.80
N ARG A 135 7.82 3.31 17.34
CA ARG A 135 8.03 3.20 18.80
C ARG A 135 8.25 4.54 19.47
N GLU A 136 8.94 5.45 18.79
CA GLU A 136 9.14 6.82 19.24
C GLU A 136 7.80 7.56 19.32
N ALA A 137 6.99 7.51 18.26
CA ALA A 137 5.67 8.12 18.24
C ALA A 137 4.70 7.51 19.27
N MET A 138 4.85 6.22 19.60
CA MET A 138 4.12 5.56 20.69
C MET A 138 4.63 5.95 22.09
N GLY A 139 5.78 6.61 22.21
CA GLY A 139 6.40 6.94 23.51
C GLY A 139 6.98 5.72 24.24
N ILE A 140 7.38 4.67 23.51
CA ILE A 140 7.95 3.42 24.04
C ILE A 140 9.37 3.13 23.54
N SER A 141 10.07 4.17 23.07
CA SER A 141 11.49 4.08 22.73
C SER A 141 12.30 3.73 23.99
N GLY A 142 13.17 2.71 23.89
CA GLY A 142 13.96 2.21 25.02
C GLY A 142 13.19 1.42 26.09
N GLU A 143 11.86 1.36 26.03
CA GLU A 143 11.03 0.62 26.99
C GLU A 143 10.96 -0.88 26.67
N ALA A 144 10.87 -1.71 27.71
CA ALA A 144 10.60 -3.14 27.54
C ALA A 144 9.14 -3.36 27.08
N MET A 145 8.94 -4.15 26.02
CA MET A 145 7.66 -4.24 25.31
C MET A 145 6.50 -4.86 26.12
N ARG A 146 6.79 -5.59 27.20
CA ARG A 146 5.79 -6.29 28.02
C ARG A 146 5.55 -5.63 29.39
N THR A 147 5.81 -4.34 29.50
CA THR A 147 5.48 -3.59 30.73
C THR A 147 4.05 -3.10 30.71
N VAL A 148 3.46 -2.85 31.88
CA VAL A 148 2.13 -2.21 31.96
C VAL A 148 2.13 -0.85 31.26
N LYS A 149 3.23 -0.10 31.36
CA LYS A 149 3.42 1.20 30.70
C LYS A 149 3.39 1.07 29.18
N SER A 150 4.16 0.15 28.60
CA SER A 150 4.20 -0.05 27.14
C SER A 150 2.86 -0.54 26.60
N ILE A 151 2.19 -1.46 27.29
CA ILE A 151 0.86 -1.96 26.89
C ILE A 151 -0.17 -0.82 26.86
N LYS A 152 -0.18 0.05 27.88
CA LYS A 152 -1.08 1.22 27.91
C LYS A 152 -0.80 2.18 26.76
N ALA A 153 0.47 2.48 26.50
CA ALA A 153 0.87 3.38 25.42
C ALA A 153 0.49 2.83 24.03
N ILE A 154 0.75 1.55 23.77
CA ILE A 154 0.37 0.86 22.53
C ILE A 154 -1.14 0.92 22.31
N ASN A 155 -1.93 0.60 23.35
CA ASN A 155 -3.39 0.63 23.24
C ASN A 155 -3.92 2.04 22.98
N ALA A 156 -3.38 3.05 23.67
CA ALA A 156 -3.76 4.45 23.46
C ALA A 156 -3.45 4.91 22.04
N TRP A 157 -2.29 4.54 21.49
CA TRP A 157 -1.90 4.85 20.12
C TRP A 157 -2.85 4.24 19.09
N PHE A 158 -3.21 2.95 19.24
CA PHE A 158 -4.17 2.33 18.33
C PHE A 158 -5.58 2.91 18.44
N GLN A 159 -6.02 3.30 19.65
CA GLN A 159 -7.30 4.00 19.83
C GLN A 159 -7.29 5.38 19.14
N GLN A 160 -6.18 6.10 19.21
CA GLN A 160 -6.01 7.36 18.47
C GLN A 160 -6.05 7.12 16.96
N MET A 161 -5.37 6.08 16.49
CA MET A 161 -5.36 5.71 15.08
C MET A 161 -6.78 5.33 14.59
N ASP A 162 -7.57 4.59 15.39
CA ASP A 162 -8.97 4.30 15.05
C ASP A 162 -9.79 5.59 14.92
N ALA A 163 -9.62 6.52 15.86
CA ALA A 163 -10.40 7.77 15.90
C ALA A 163 -10.07 8.73 14.75
N GLN A 164 -8.85 8.63 14.19
CA GLN A 164 -8.36 9.52 13.14
C GLN A 164 -8.34 8.89 11.74
N CYS A 165 -8.61 7.59 11.64
CA CYS A 165 -8.55 6.92 10.36
C CYS A 165 -9.70 7.34 9.44
N ASP A 166 -9.44 7.24 8.14
CA ASP A 166 -10.43 7.46 7.09
C ASP A 166 -10.97 6.10 6.63
N PRO A 167 -12.24 5.77 6.95
CA PRO A 167 -12.84 4.50 6.57
C PRO A 167 -12.82 4.24 5.06
N GLN A 168 -13.08 5.26 4.26
CA GLN A 168 -13.14 5.12 2.80
C GLN A 168 -11.75 4.91 2.20
N ALA A 169 -10.73 5.54 2.76
CA ALA A 169 -9.35 5.27 2.36
C ALA A 169 -8.94 3.83 2.70
N LEU A 170 -9.28 3.35 3.90
CA LEU A 170 -8.93 2.00 4.34
C LEU A 170 -9.69 0.91 3.56
N THR A 171 -10.94 1.13 3.14
CA THR A 171 -11.64 0.22 2.21
C THR A 171 -11.02 0.19 0.83
N ALA A 172 -10.30 1.25 0.43
CA ALA A 172 -9.51 1.25 -0.80
C ALA A 172 -8.18 0.47 -0.67
N TYR A 173 -7.63 0.35 0.55
CA TYR A 173 -6.36 -0.36 0.80
C TYR A 173 -6.50 -1.82 1.24
N PHE A 174 -7.62 -2.19 1.89
CA PHE A 174 -7.79 -3.50 2.52
C PHE A 174 -9.10 -4.18 2.11
N THR A 175 -9.09 -5.50 1.94
CA THR A 175 -10.30 -6.26 1.55
C THR A 175 -11.21 -6.61 2.73
N ASN A 176 -10.73 -6.48 3.97
CA ASN A 176 -11.39 -6.99 5.17
C ASN A 176 -11.85 -5.87 6.10
N SER A 177 -12.19 -4.71 5.55
CA SER A 177 -12.53 -3.51 6.31
C SER A 177 -14.03 -3.19 6.27
N GLU A 178 -14.88 -4.13 5.85
CA GLU A 178 -16.33 -3.99 5.99
C GLU A 178 -16.67 -4.17 7.48
N GLY A 179 -17.30 -3.15 8.06
CA GLY A 179 -17.71 -3.17 9.47
C GLY A 179 -18.86 -4.15 9.66
N ASP A 180 -18.65 -5.18 10.49
CA ASP A 180 -19.67 -6.16 10.91
C ASP A 180 -20.74 -5.54 11.83
N GLY A 181 -21.34 -4.41 11.44
CA GLY A 181 -22.41 -3.72 12.19
C GLY A 181 -22.00 -3.12 13.55
N GLN A 182 -20.76 -3.33 14.02
CA GLN A 182 -20.25 -2.85 15.31
C GLN A 182 -19.44 -1.54 15.25
N GLY A 183 -19.54 -0.80 14.14
CA GLY A 183 -18.74 0.40 13.91
C GLY A 183 -17.39 0.09 13.24
N TRP A 184 -16.71 1.15 12.81
CA TRP A 184 -15.45 1.05 12.09
C TRP A 184 -14.30 0.66 13.02
N GLN A 185 -13.44 -0.26 12.59
CA GLN A 185 -12.22 -0.65 13.29
C GLN A 185 -11.04 -0.77 12.32
N LEU A 186 -9.84 -0.44 12.79
CA LEU A 186 -8.63 -0.64 12.01
C LEU A 186 -8.43 -2.11 11.60
N PRO A 187 -8.05 -2.37 10.34
CA PRO A 187 -7.67 -3.70 9.87
C PRO A 187 -6.64 -4.38 10.80
N PRO A 188 -6.78 -5.68 11.10
CA PRO A 188 -5.85 -6.42 11.97
C PRO A 188 -4.38 -6.36 11.54
N GLN A 189 -4.13 -6.12 10.25
CA GLN A 189 -2.81 -5.93 9.66
C GLN A 189 -2.08 -4.71 10.24
N LEU A 190 -2.81 -3.62 10.50
CA LEU A 190 -2.27 -2.39 11.09
C LEU A 190 -2.02 -2.54 12.59
N ARG A 191 -2.80 -3.38 13.28
CA ARG A 191 -2.64 -3.68 14.72
C ARG A 191 -1.54 -4.70 15.02
N ASN A 192 -0.81 -5.16 14.01
CA ASN A 192 0.15 -6.25 14.18
C ASN A 192 1.41 -5.76 14.90
N ALA A 193 1.83 -6.48 15.95
CA ALA A 193 3.02 -6.14 16.73
C ALA A 193 4.31 -6.01 15.90
N ARG A 194 4.37 -6.66 14.72
CA ARG A 194 5.49 -6.51 13.77
C ARG A 194 5.70 -5.08 13.28
N GLY A 195 4.69 -4.21 13.36
CA GLY A 195 4.82 -2.80 12.98
C GLY A 195 5.66 -1.97 13.96
N TYR A 196 5.87 -2.46 15.18
CA TYR A 196 6.60 -1.75 16.25
C TYR A 196 7.54 -2.67 17.06
N HIS A 197 7.75 -3.91 16.61
CA HIS A 197 8.63 -4.87 17.27
C HIS A 197 9.58 -5.56 16.30
N GLU A 198 10.84 -5.15 16.35
CA GLU A 198 11.95 -5.61 15.51
C GLU A 198 12.24 -7.12 15.65
N GLN A 199 12.10 -7.70 16.85
CA GLN A 199 12.51 -9.09 17.11
C GLN A 199 11.47 -10.14 16.65
N SER A 200 10.59 -9.79 15.72
CA SER A 200 9.65 -10.78 15.16
C SER A 200 10.38 -11.69 14.17
N ALA A 201 10.46 -12.99 14.46
CA ALA A 201 11.09 -13.99 13.59
C ALA A 201 10.26 -14.37 12.34
N ARG A 202 9.26 -13.56 11.95
CA ARG A 202 8.35 -13.80 10.81
C ARG A 202 8.58 -12.74 9.74
N ASP A 203 8.10 -13.02 8.53
CA ASP A 203 8.16 -12.08 7.40
C ASP A 203 7.67 -10.67 7.81
N PRO A 204 8.32 -9.60 7.30
CA PRO A 204 7.91 -8.23 7.58
C PRO A 204 6.46 -7.98 7.13
N LEU A 205 5.81 -6.98 7.73
CA LEU A 205 4.50 -6.56 7.25
C LEU A 205 4.62 -6.05 5.81
N HIS A 206 3.49 -6.07 5.10
CA HIS A 206 3.45 -5.46 3.78
C HIS A 206 3.91 -3.99 3.87
N PRO A 207 4.77 -3.48 2.96
CA PRO A 207 5.31 -2.14 3.10
C PRO A 207 4.25 -1.03 3.12
N LEU A 208 3.11 -1.22 2.45
CA LEU A 208 1.94 -0.33 2.61
C LEU A 208 1.51 -0.16 4.07
N VAL A 209 1.50 -1.25 4.85
CA VAL A 209 1.14 -1.22 6.28
C VAL A 209 2.15 -0.37 7.05
N HIS A 210 3.44 -0.54 6.73
CA HIS A 210 4.50 0.28 7.30
C HIS A 210 4.34 1.76 6.96
N LEU A 211 4.07 2.11 5.69
CA LEU A 211 3.83 3.49 5.27
C LEU A 211 2.64 4.11 6.01
N LEU A 212 1.53 3.39 6.14
CA LEU A 212 0.36 3.86 6.89
C LEU A 212 0.67 4.12 8.37
N MET A 213 1.47 3.26 9.00
CA MET A 213 1.91 3.44 10.39
C MET A 213 2.85 4.63 10.55
N LEU A 214 3.81 4.82 9.65
CA LEU A 214 4.71 5.98 9.64
C LEU A 214 3.95 7.29 9.41
N GLN A 215 2.98 7.29 8.49
CA GLN A 215 2.13 8.45 8.24
C GLN A 215 1.29 8.81 9.47
N HIS A 216 0.82 7.82 10.23
CA HIS A 216 0.12 8.07 11.48
C HIS A 216 1.08 8.55 12.59
N ALA A 217 2.32 8.04 12.59
CA ALA A 217 3.40 8.50 13.47
C ALA A 217 3.88 9.94 13.18
N GLY A 218 3.37 10.58 12.12
CA GLY A 218 3.72 11.96 11.75
C GLY A 218 5.07 12.09 11.05
N VAL A 219 5.59 11.00 10.48
CA VAL A 219 6.84 11.01 9.72
C VAL A 219 6.59 11.58 8.32
N ASP A 220 7.44 12.52 7.88
CA ASP A 220 7.48 12.97 6.48
C ASP A 220 8.00 11.83 5.59
N LEU A 221 7.08 11.11 4.95
CA LEU A 221 7.41 9.93 4.14
C LEU A 221 8.31 10.28 2.96
N MET A 222 8.03 11.41 2.30
CA MET A 222 8.78 11.81 1.10
C MET A 222 10.14 12.38 1.46
N GLY A 223 10.28 13.06 2.60
CA GLY A 223 11.57 13.44 3.17
C GLY A 223 12.41 12.21 3.48
N LEU A 224 11.84 11.23 4.20
CA LEU A 224 12.52 10.00 4.59
C LEU A 224 13.00 9.18 3.38
N LEU A 225 12.20 9.08 2.33
CA LEU A 225 12.55 8.29 1.14
C LEU A 225 13.54 8.99 0.20
N ARG A 226 13.67 10.32 0.30
CA ARG A 226 14.66 11.10 -0.46
C ARG A 226 16.01 11.21 0.23
N SER A 227 16.07 11.14 1.56
CA SER A 227 17.35 11.15 2.29
C SER A 227 18.14 9.84 2.15
N GLU A 228 17.47 8.76 1.75
CA GLU A 228 18.03 7.40 1.63
C GLU A 228 18.38 6.99 0.19
N GLY A 229 18.20 7.88 -0.80
CA GLY A 229 18.47 7.65 -2.22
C GLY A 229 19.58 8.56 -2.76
#